data_AF-A0A7K0UXQ5-F1
#
_entry.id   AF-A0A7K0UXQ5-F1
#
_cell.length_a   1.000
_cell.length_b   1.000
_cell.length_c   1.000
_cell.angle_alpha   90.00
_cell.angle_beta   90.00
_cell.angle_gamma   90.00
#
_symmetry.space_group_name_H-M   'P 1'
#
loop_
_entity.id
_entity.type
_entity.pdbx_description
1 polymer ?
#
loop_
_entity_poly.entity_id
_entity_poly.type
_entity_poly.pdbx_seq_one_letter_code
_entity_poly.pdbx_strand_id
1 'polypeptide(L)' 'LVTIIAALIGTSLLGLVGGILAVPIAAAVLLILDEVVYPKADKS' A
#
# COMPACT_ATOMS: atom_id res chain seq x y z
N LEU A 1 14.87 -17.61 21.68
CA LEU A 1 15.30 -16.20 21.56
C LEU A 1 15.57 -15.81 20.11
N VAL A 2 16.42 -16.55 19.38
CA VAL A 2 16.78 -16.26 17.98
C VAL A 2 15.56 -16.09 17.05
N THR A 3 14.58 -17.00 17.12
CA THR A 3 13.35 -16.90 16.32
C THR A 3 12.56 -15.62 16.59
N ILE A 4 12.52 -15.17 17.85
CA ILE A 4 11.80 -13.95 18.24
C ILE A 4 12.55 -12.73 17.70
N ILE A 5 13.87 -12.68 17.87
CA ILE A 5 14.71 -11.59 17.34
C ILE A 5 14.59 -11.52 15.81
N ALA A 6 14.66 -12.67 15.13
CA ALA A 6 14.50 -12.75 13.68
C ALA A 6 13.11 -12.27 13.23
N ALA A 7 12.05 -12.65 13.93
CA ALA A 7 10.69 -12.19 13.65
C ALA A 7 10.54 -10.67 13.86
N LEU A 8 11.09 -10.12 14.94
CA LEU A 8 11.04 -8.69 15.23
C LEU A 8 11.79 -7.86 14.17
N ILE A 9 12.99 -8.29 13.79
CA ILE A 9 13.76 -7.60 12.75
C ILE A 9 13.05 -7.72 11.40
N GLY A 10 12.62 -8.91 11.02
CA GLY A 10 11.94 -9.15 9.75
C GLY A 10 10.65 -8.34 9.61
N THR A 11 9.79 -8.33 10.63
CA THR A 11 8.52 -7.58 10.61
C THR A 11 8.74 -6.07 10.63
N SER A 12 9.73 -5.58 11.38
CA SER A 12 10.06 -4.15 11.41
C SER A 12 10.55 -3.66 10.05
N LEU A 13 11.44 -4.42 9.40
CA LEU A 13 11.92 -4.10 8.05
C LEU A 13 10.80 -4.21 7.01
N LEU A 14 9.95 -5.24 7.10
CA LEU A 14 8.78 -5.40 6.23
C LEU A 14 7.81 -4.22 6.37
N GLY A 15 7.63 -3.69 7.58
CA GLY A 15 6.79 -2.51 7.82
C GLY A 15 7.32 -1.26 7.12
N LEU A 16 8.65 -1.03 7.13
CA LEU A 16 9.27 0.09 6.42
C LEU A 16 9.14 -0.04 4.91
N VAL A 17 9.44 -1.23 4.37
CA VAL A 17 9.32 -1.51 2.93
C VAL A 17 7.86 -1.41 2.49
N GLY A 18 6.96 -2.02 3.24
CA GLY A 18 5.52 -1.96 3.01
C GLY A 18 4.98 -0.53 3.08
N GLY A 19 5.48 0.30 3.99
CA GLY A 19 5.09 1.70 4.12
C GLY A 19 5.48 2.56 2.90
N ILE A 20 6.70 2.38 2.37
CA ILE A 20 7.14 3.07 1.14
C ILE A 20 6.29 2.63 -0.05
N LEU A 21 6.00 1.33 -0.15
CA LEU A 21 5.17 0.77 -1.21
C LEU A 21 3.67 1.10 -1.06
N ALA A 22 3.19 1.37 0.16
CA ALA A 22 1.79 1.67 0.41
C ALA A 22 1.31 2.93 -0.31
N VAL A 23 2.19 3.94 -0.45
CA VAL A 23 1.85 5.22 -1.12
C VAL A 23 1.46 5.01 -2.59
N PRO A 24 2.29 4.41 -3.47
CA PRO A 24 1.90 4.17 -4.85
C PRO A 24 0.75 3.17 -4.98
N ILE A 25 0.64 2.18 -4.08
CA ILE A 25 -0.48 1.22 -4.08
C ILE A 25 -1.80 1.94 -3.79
N ALA A 26 -1.85 2.81 -2.79
CA ALA A 26 -3.04 3.58 -2.47
C ALA A 26 -3.45 4.48 -3.65
N ALA A 27 -2.48 5.14 -4.30
CA ALA A 27 -2.75 5.95 -5.49
C ALA A 27 -3.31 5.11 -6.64
N ALA A 28 -2.73 3.94 -6.92
CA ALA A 28 -3.24 3.03 -7.96
C ALA A 28 -4.67 2.56 -7.66
N VAL A 29 -4.97 2.21 -6.41
CA VAL A 29 -6.32 1.82 -6.00
C VAL A 29 -7.30 2.99 -6.16
N LEU A 30 -6.93 4.19 -5.70
CA LEU A 30 -7.78 5.38 -5.86
C LEU A 30 -8.05 5.72 -7.34
N LEU A 31 -7.02 5.63 -8.19
CA LEU A 31 -7.16 5.81 -9.63
C LEU A 31 -8.12 4.77 -10.24
N ILE A 32 -7.99 3.50 -9.87
CA ILE A 32 -8.89 2.44 -10.35
C ILE A 32 -10.32 2.67 -9.85
N LEU A 33 -10.51 3.07 -8.59
CA LEU A 33 -11.83 3.35 -8.04
C LEU A 33 -12.48 4.53 -8.75
N ASP A 34 -11.75 5.62 -8.96
CA ASP A 34 -12.25 6.82 -9.62
C ASP A 34 -12.50 6.61 -11.12
N GLU A 35 -11.70 5.81 -11.81
CA GLU A 35 -11.83 5.61 -13.27
C GLU A 35 -12.81 4.47 -13.61
N VAL A 36 -12.77 3.37 -12.87
CA VAL A 36 -13.47 2.12 -13.24
C VAL A 36 -14.76 1.93 -12.44
N VAL A 37 -14.76 2.28 -11.15
CA VAL A 37 -15.91 2.04 -10.26
C VAL A 37 -16.85 3.25 -10.22
N TYR A 38 -16.28 4.44 -10.15
CA TYR A 38 -17.01 5.71 -10.14
C TYR A 38 -16.57 6.60 -11.31
N PRO A 39 -16.67 6.09 -12.57
CA PRO A 39 -16.20 6.81 -13.73
C PRO A 39 -16.73 8.24 -13.67
N LYS A 40 -15.79 9.20 -13.53
CA LYS A 40 -16.14 10.61 -13.51
C LYS A 40 -16.69 10.92 -14.89
N ALA A 41 -18.02 10.95 -15.01
CA ALA A 41 -18.66 11.56 -16.14
C ALA A 41 -18.14 12.99 -16.18
N ASP A 42 -17.28 13.28 -17.15
CA ASP A 42 -16.69 14.60 -17.41
C ASP A 42 -17.73 15.67 -17.09
N LYS A 43 -17.53 16.37 -15.98
CA LYS A 43 -18.36 17.53 -15.64
C LYS A 43 -17.99 18.59 -16.66
N SER A 44 -18.90 18.74 -17.62
CA SER A 44 -18.96 19.81 -18.62
C SER A 44 -18.61 21.19 -18.08
#